data_AF-A0AA39IHV8-F1
#
_entry.id   AF-A0AA39IHV8-F1
#
_cell.length_a   1.000
_cell.length_b   1.000
_cell.length_c   1.000
_cell.angle_alpha   90.00
_cell.angle_beta   90.00
_cell.angle_gamma   90.00
#
_symmetry.space_group_name_H-M   'P 1'
#
loop_
_entity.id
_entity.type
_entity.pdbx_description
1 polymer ?
#
loop_
_entity_poly.entity_id
_entity_poly.type
_entity_poly.pdbx_seq_one_letter_code
_entity_poly.pdbx_strand_id
1 'polypeptide(L)'
;MAVESSAEQAVAPPQFITLDQTLICFDVEQPSDARQELMIGQTMAGDKPVAWRIRTNAPTRYCVSPNSGVLDCSSTVAAVVVELIGNRYNPHHKLIVQAIELLPDESAKTIWRSDRAKVVENVQTIQLELSTTLLNLDHTQHLSTESSSAQRSASVTSLLEQSSTVGAERVKELEALLAMLESDTQQMKKNVEQTLRLKEVLEKNLVGRNETKVELKKKIADAEVKMNALQEKVAKQEVELRQSNMSKQMQSDQCVVS
;
A
#
# COMPACT_ATOMS: atom_id res chain seq x y z
N MET A 1 -10.83 -58.60 7.75
CA MET A 1 -9.67 -57.69 7.78
C MET A 1 -10.07 -56.45 7.00
N ALA A 2 -10.46 -55.42 7.73
CA ALA A 2 -10.70 -54.09 7.18
C ALA A 2 -9.35 -53.38 7.05
N VAL A 3 -9.09 -52.81 5.88
CA VAL A 3 -8.04 -51.79 5.71
C VAL A 3 -8.75 -50.62 5.05
N GLU A 4 -9.43 -49.81 5.86
CA GLU A 4 -9.88 -48.49 5.46
C GLU A 4 -8.65 -47.60 5.37
N SER A 5 -8.26 -47.30 4.13
CA SER A 5 -7.26 -46.29 3.80
C SER A 5 -7.88 -44.92 4.01
N SER A 6 -7.66 -44.31 5.17
CA SER A 6 -7.97 -42.90 5.41
C SER A 6 -7.12 -42.04 4.47
N ALA A 7 -7.74 -41.56 3.40
CA ALA A 7 -7.21 -40.48 2.59
C ALA A 7 -7.28 -39.20 3.43
N GLU A 8 -6.11 -38.74 3.88
CA GLU A 8 -5.92 -37.43 4.50
C GLU A 8 -6.19 -36.36 3.43
N GLN A 9 -7.46 -35.98 3.29
CA GLN A 9 -7.86 -34.84 2.47
C GLN A 9 -7.22 -33.60 3.10
N ALA A 10 -6.20 -33.07 2.44
CA ALA A 10 -5.68 -31.74 2.73
C ALA A 10 -6.82 -30.73 2.54
N VAL A 11 -7.49 -30.38 3.63
CA VAL A 11 -8.57 -29.40 3.64
C VAL A 11 -7.96 -28.06 3.23
N ALA A 12 -8.39 -27.54 2.07
CA ALA A 12 -7.96 -26.23 1.61
C ALA A 12 -8.28 -25.18 2.70
N PRO A 13 -7.38 -24.22 2.94
CA PRO A 13 -7.59 -23.22 3.98
C PRO A 13 -8.92 -22.49 3.74
N PRO A 14 -9.66 -22.14 4.80
CA PRO A 14 -10.96 -21.49 4.65
C PRO A 14 -10.82 -20.17 3.91
N GLN A 15 -11.66 -19.95 2.90
CA GLN A 15 -11.68 -18.74 2.08
C GLN A 15 -13.02 -18.00 2.22
N PHE A 16 -13.17 -17.27 3.32
CA PHE A 16 -14.36 -16.49 3.66
C PHE A 16 -14.41 -15.13 2.95
N ILE A 17 -13.27 -14.47 2.79
CA ILE A 17 -13.13 -13.15 2.19
C ILE A 17 -12.10 -13.14 1.05
N THR A 18 -12.27 -12.18 0.15
CA THR A 18 -11.32 -11.79 -0.89
C THR A 18 -10.94 -10.33 -0.69
N LEU A 19 -9.70 -9.98 -1.06
CA LEU A 19 -9.26 -8.59 -1.10
C LEU A 19 -9.11 -8.19 -2.57
N ASP A 20 -9.47 -6.95 -2.88
CA ASP A 20 -9.16 -6.36 -4.18
C ASP A 20 -7.66 -6.20 -4.39
N GLN A 21 -6.85 -6.08 -3.32
CA GLN A 21 -5.40 -6.06 -3.36
C GLN A 21 -4.78 -6.56 -2.05
N THR A 22 -3.59 -7.18 -2.14
CA THR A 22 -2.78 -7.54 -0.96
C THR A 22 -1.58 -6.62 -0.78
N LEU A 23 -1.16 -5.91 -1.83
CA LEU A 23 -0.07 -4.94 -1.81
C LEU A 23 -0.63 -3.54 -1.56
N ILE A 24 -0.20 -2.92 -0.46
CA ILE A 24 -0.49 -1.52 -0.14
C ILE A 24 0.76 -0.69 -0.39
N CYS A 25 0.68 0.18 -1.40
CA CYS A 25 1.77 1.08 -1.77
C CYS A 25 1.47 2.51 -1.27
N PHE A 26 2.27 3.00 -0.32
CA PHE A 26 2.14 4.35 0.22
C PHE A 26 2.99 5.36 -0.55
N ASP A 27 2.41 6.52 -0.86
CA ASP A 27 3.17 7.69 -1.27
C ASP A 27 3.60 8.49 -0.03
N VAL A 28 4.83 8.25 0.43
CA VAL A 28 5.37 8.88 1.65
C VAL A 28 5.98 10.27 1.43
N GLU A 29 6.16 10.70 0.18
CA GLU A 29 6.79 11.98 -0.14
C GLU A 29 5.81 13.16 -0.12
N GLN A 30 4.53 12.89 0.11
CA GLN A 30 3.50 13.92 0.17
C GLN A 30 3.48 14.62 1.54
N PRO A 31 2.99 15.86 1.63
CA PRO A 31 3.00 16.63 2.88
C PRO A 31 1.99 16.14 3.93
N SER A 32 0.93 15.44 3.49
CA SER A 32 -0.08 14.84 4.36
C SER A 32 0.18 13.35 4.61
N ASP A 33 -0.51 12.77 5.59
CA ASP A 33 -0.45 11.34 5.86
C ASP A 33 -0.92 10.53 4.64
N ALA A 34 -0.14 9.52 4.26
CA ALA A 34 -0.40 8.69 3.10
C ALA A 34 -1.58 7.75 3.34
N ARG A 35 -2.53 7.72 2.41
CA ARG A 35 -3.76 6.95 2.53
C ARG A 35 -3.90 5.97 1.38
N GLN A 36 -4.36 4.78 1.69
CA GLN A 36 -4.81 3.81 0.70
C GLN A 36 -6.13 3.17 1.05
N GLU A 37 -6.90 2.88 0.02
CA GLU A 37 -8.19 2.22 0.11
C GLU A 37 -8.04 0.74 -0.24
N LEU A 38 -8.67 -0.11 0.55
CA LEU A 38 -8.67 -1.56 0.45
C LEU A 38 -10.12 -2.03 0.47
N MET A 39 -10.52 -2.85 -0.49
CA MET A 39 -11.85 -3.41 -0.57
C MET A 39 -11.82 -4.86 -0.09
N ILE A 40 -12.58 -5.14 0.97
CA ILE A 40 -12.76 -6.48 1.51
C ILE A 40 -14.09 -7.01 0.99
N GLY A 41 -14.04 -8.00 0.10
CA GLY A 41 -15.21 -8.70 -0.43
C GLY A 41 -15.48 -10.02 0.30
N GLN A 42 -16.74 -10.40 0.42
CA GLN A 42 -17.14 -11.73 0.83
C GLN A 42 -17.05 -12.69 -0.36
N THR A 43 -16.51 -13.89 -0.17
CA THR A 43 -16.49 -14.90 -1.22
C THR A 43 -17.93 -15.32 -1.53
N MET A 44 -18.29 -15.41 -2.83
CA MET A 44 -19.63 -15.76 -3.33
C MET A 44 -20.17 -17.14 -2.88
N ALA A 45 -19.39 -17.92 -2.15
CA ALA A 45 -19.74 -19.26 -1.68
C ALA A 45 -20.36 -19.29 -0.26
N GLY A 46 -20.49 -18.15 0.43
CA GLY A 46 -20.96 -18.11 1.82
C GLY A 46 -22.28 -17.36 2.01
N ASP A 47 -23.37 -18.07 2.31
CA ASP A 47 -24.64 -17.50 2.77
C ASP A 47 -24.58 -17.02 4.24
N LYS A 48 -23.48 -17.28 4.94
CA LYS A 48 -23.32 -16.97 6.37
C LYS A 48 -22.56 -15.66 6.56
N PRO A 49 -22.92 -14.83 7.57
CA PRO A 49 -22.20 -13.60 7.85
C PRO A 49 -20.77 -13.88 8.29
N VAL A 50 -19.84 -13.01 7.89
CA VAL A 50 -18.40 -13.14 8.15
C VAL A 50 -17.90 -11.91 8.90
N ALA A 51 -17.31 -12.09 10.08
CA ALA A 51 -16.63 -11.02 10.81
C ALA A 51 -15.22 -10.91 10.29
N TRP A 52 -14.77 -9.67 10.10
CA TRP A 52 -13.38 -9.38 9.76
C TRP A 52 -12.79 -8.35 10.72
N ARG A 53 -11.47 -8.39 10.86
CA ARG A 53 -10.69 -7.39 11.61
C ARG A 53 -9.30 -7.22 11.00
N ILE A 54 -8.73 -6.05 11.18
CA ILE A 54 -7.36 -5.75 10.78
C ILE A 54 -6.50 -5.61 12.03
N ARG A 55 -5.33 -6.24 12.00
CA ARG A 55 -4.32 -6.17 13.06
C ARG A 55 -3.01 -5.67 12.51
N THR A 56 -2.28 -4.95 13.36
CA THR A 56 -0.94 -4.47 13.04
C THR A 56 -0.02 -4.62 14.24
N ASN A 57 1.28 -4.81 13.99
CA ASN A 57 2.33 -4.73 15.01
C ASN A 57 2.75 -3.28 15.32
N ALA A 58 2.23 -2.27 14.60
CA ALA A 58 2.60 -0.87 14.77
C ALA A 58 1.34 0.05 14.84
N PRO A 59 0.49 -0.08 15.86
CA PRO A 59 -0.80 0.63 15.94
C PRO A 59 -0.66 2.15 16.04
N THR A 60 0.48 2.69 16.50
CA THR A 60 0.75 4.13 16.53
C THR A 60 1.21 4.70 15.18
N ARG A 61 1.34 3.84 14.16
CA ARG A 61 1.84 4.20 12.83
C ARG A 61 0.76 4.07 11.76
N TYR A 62 -0.23 3.21 11.97
CA TYR A 62 -1.31 3.00 11.02
C TYR A 62 -2.66 3.32 11.66
N CYS A 63 -3.40 4.24 11.06
CA CYS A 63 -4.82 4.40 11.33
C CYS A 63 -5.60 3.59 10.31
N VAL A 64 -6.53 2.74 10.76
CA VAL A 64 -7.33 1.88 9.89
C VAL A 64 -8.80 2.13 10.18
N SER A 65 -9.56 2.50 9.16
CA SER A 65 -10.97 2.88 9.31
C SER A 65 -11.83 2.34 8.16
N PRO A 66 -12.83 1.49 8.44
CA PRO A 66 -13.06 0.78 9.70
C PRO A 66 -11.98 -0.28 9.99
N ASN A 67 -11.69 -0.55 11.27
CA ASN A 67 -10.68 -1.56 11.66
C ASN A 67 -11.26 -2.98 11.82
N SER A 68 -12.58 -3.11 11.83
CA SER A 68 -13.31 -4.36 11.97
C SER A 68 -14.74 -4.16 11.47
N GLY A 69 -15.39 -5.24 11.09
CA GLY A 69 -16.75 -5.21 10.59
C GLY A 69 -17.34 -6.60 10.40
N VAL A 70 -18.54 -6.63 9.81
CA VAL A 70 -19.23 -7.85 9.39
C VAL A 70 -19.63 -7.68 7.94
N LEU A 71 -19.44 -8.72 7.15
CA LEU A 71 -19.96 -8.84 5.80
C LEU A 71 -21.12 -9.83 5.83
N ASP A 72 -22.22 -9.47 5.19
CA ASP A 72 -23.44 -10.29 5.08
C ASP A 72 -24.04 -10.16 3.68
N CYS A 73 -25.16 -10.84 3.42
CA CYS A 73 -25.84 -10.81 2.13
C CYS A 73 -26.26 -9.39 1.67
N SER A 74 -26.36 -8.42 2.60
CA SER A 74 -26.71 -7.02 2.31
C SER A 74 -25.48 -6.13 2.09
N SER A 75 -24.35 -6.47 2.70
CA SER A 75 -23.08 -5.76 2.61
C SER A 75 -21.96 -6.76 2.34
N THR A 76 -21.83 -7.16 1.08
CA THR A 76 -20.83 -8.14 0.63
C THR A 76 -19.45 -7.52 0.44
N VAL A 77 -19.33 -6.19 0.50
CA VAL A 77 -18.06 -5.46 0.33
C VAL A 77 -17.94 -4.36 1.37
N ALA A 78 -16.76 -4.28 2.02
CA ALA A 78 -16.40 -3.20 2.92
C ALA A 78 -15.18 -2.42 2.38
N ALA A 79 -15.32 -1.10 2.26
CA ALA A 79 -14.22 -0.20 1.96
C ALA A 79 -13.46 0.16 3.24
N VAL A 80 -12.15 -0.04 3.24
CA VAL A 80 -11.26 0.23 4.36
C VAL A 80 -10.18 1.21 3.95
N VAL A 81 -10.02 2.27 4.71
CA VAL A 81 -8.92 3.22 4.53
C VAL A 81 -7.81 2.89 5.53
N VAL A 82 -6.60 2.69 5.00
CA VAL A 82 -5.37 2.54 5.76
C VAL A 82 -4.54 3.82 5.57
N GLU A 83 -4.29 4.52 6.66
CA GLU A 83 -3.53 5.76 6.71
C GLU A 83 -2.21 5.57 7.47
N LEU A 84 -1.11 6.02 6.89
CA LEU A 84 0.22 5.98 7.49
C LEU A 84 0.56 7.31 8.16
N ILE A 85 0.53 7.31 9.49
CA ILE A 85 0.67 8.50 10.31
C ILE A 85 2.09 9.08 10.21
N GLY A 86 2.17 10.34 9.80
CA GLY A 86 3.40 11.11 9.60
C GLY A 86 4.31 10.53 8.52
N ASN A 87 3.78 9.74 7.59
CA ASN A 87 4.53 9.09 6.51
C ASN A 87 5.74 8.26 6.99
N ARG A 88 5.67 7.71 8.22
CA ARG A 88 6.76 6.96 8.85
C ARG A 88 6.70 5.47 8.50
N TYR A 89 6.98 5.15 7.24
CA TYR A 89 7.02 3.76 6.77
C TYR A 89 8.19 2.98 7.39
N ASN A 90 7.98 1.70 7.69
CA ASN A 90 9.03 0.76 8.10
C ASN A 90 8.75 -0.61 7.45
N PRO A 91 9.75 -1.22 6.76
CA PRO A 91 9.61 -2.54 6.14
C PRO A 91 9.22 -3.68 7.08
N HIS A 92 9.47 -3.54 8.39
CA HIS A 92 9.16 -4.58 9.39
C HIS A 92 7.73 -4.48 9.93
N HIS A 93 6.99 -3.45 9.56
CA HIS A 93 5.59 -3.34 9.92
C HIS A 93 4.76 -4.36 9.15
N LYS A 94 3.79 -4.96 9.83
CA LYS A 94 2.90 -5.97 9.28
C LYS A 94 1.47 -5.54 9.52
N LEU A 95 0.64 -5.64 8.48
CA LEU A 95 -0.81 -5.57 8.58
C LEU A 95 -1.38 -6.92 8.16
N ILE A 96 -2.38 -7.38 8.91
CA ILE A 96 -3.00 -8.68 8.72
C ILE A 96 -4.50 -8.50 8.78
N VAL A 97 -5.20 -8.99 7.76
CA VAL A 97 -6.66 -9.12 7.73
C VAL A 97 -7.01 -10.52 8.22
N GLN A 98 -7.92 -10.60 9.19
CA GLN A 98 -8.46 -11.87 9.67
C GLN A 98 -9.95 -11.92 9.45
N ALA A 99 -10.47 -13.07 9.04
CA ALA A 99 -11.88 -13.31 8.86
C ALA A 99 -12.32 -14.65 9.48
N ILE A 100 -13.55 -14.66 10.00
CA ILE A 100 -14.19 -15.83 10.60
C ILE A 100 -15.69 -15.80 10.35
N GLU A 101 -16.27 -16.96 10.09
CA GLU A 101 -17.71 -17.14 9.92
C GLU A 101 -18.46 -17.01 11.26
N LEU A 102 -19.49 -16.15 11.29
CA LEU A 102 -20.39 -15.99 12.44
C LEU A 102 -21.40 -17.13 12.50
N LEU A 103 -21.66 -17.58 13.73
CA LEU A 103 -22.82 -18.40 14.06
C LEU A 103 -24.01 -17.49 14.46
N PRO A 104 -25.26 -17.98 14.35
CA PRO A 104 -26.46 -17.15 14.56
C PRO A 104 -26.52 -16.43 15.92
N ASP A 105 -25.94 -17.02 16.97
CA ASP A 105 -25.95 -16.47 18.33
C ASP A 105 -24.69 -15.66 18.69
N GLU A 106 -23.73 -15.52 17.76
CA GLU A 106 -22.46 -14.85 18.03
C GLU A 106 -22.42 -13.43 17.43
N SER A 107 -22.07 -12.45 18.26
CA SER A 107 -21.75 -11.11 17.78
C SER A 107 -20.31 -11.00 17.27
N ALA A 108 -20.08 -10.07 16.34
CA ALA A 108 -18.73 -9.77 15.82
C ALA A 108 -17.72 -9.38 16.90
N LYS A 109 -18.16 -8.89 18.06
CA LYS A 109 -17.25 -8.52 19.18
C LYS A 109 -16.92 -9.72 20.07
N THR A 110 -17.84 -10.69 20.19
CA THR A 110 -17.69 -11.86 21.07
C THR A 110 -16.95 -12.99 20.38
N ILE A 111 -17.11 -13.16 19.07
CA ILE A 111 -16.43 -14.21 18.29
C ILE A 111 -14.90 -14.14 18.44
N TRP A 112 -14.34 -12.93 18.45
CA TRP A 112 -12.90 -12.75 18.58
C TRP A 112 -12.33 -13.09 19.96
N ARG A 113 -13.19 -13.30 20.96
CA ARG A 113 -12.83 -13.73 22.32
C ARG A 113 -13.11 -15.21 22.55
N SER A 114 -13.89 -15.86 21.69
CA SER A 114 -14.22 -17.27 21.83
C SER A 114 -13.04 -18.16 21.44
N ASP A 115 -13.06 -19.42 21.88
CA ASP A 115 -12.00 -20.38 21.56
C ASP A 115 -11.94 -20.70 20.06
N ARG A 116 -13.03 -20.48 19.32
CA ARG A 116 -13.07 -20.63 17.86
C ARG A 116 -12.05 -19.74 17.16
N ALA A 117 -11.92 -18.48 17.60
CA ALA A 117 -10.96 -17.54 17.02
C ALA A 117 -9.50 -17.85 17.38
N LYS A 118 -9.24 -18.80 18.28
CA LYS A 118 -7.90 -19.31 18.59
C LYS A 118 -7.49 -20.46 17.66
N VAL A 119 -8.44 -21.14 17.05
CA VAL A 119 -8.20 -22.24 16.11
C VAL A 119 -7.89 -21.66 14.74
N VAL A 120 -6.68 -21.92 14.24
CA VAL A 120 -6.17 -21.37 12.95
C VAL A 120 -7.04 -21.81 11.77
N GLU A 121 -7.53 -23.05 11.80
CA GLU A 121 -8.39 -23.62 10.76
C GLU A 121 -9.76 -22.92 10.63
N ASN A 122 -10.20 -22.21 11.68
CA ASN A 122 -11.46 -21.46 11.65
C ASN A 122 -11.27 -19.99 11.23
N VAL A 123 -10.02 -19.54 11.09
CA VAL A 123 -9.70 -18.13 10.85
C VAL A 123 -8.89 -18.00 9.57
N GLN A 124 -9.50 -17.45 8.54
CA GLN A 124 -8.75 -17.02 7.37
C GLN A 124 -7.85 -15.84 7.76
N THR A 125 -6.58 -15.92 7.42
CA THR A 125 -5.58 -14.88 7.70
C THR A 125 -4.89 -14.48 6.40
N ILE A 126 -5.00 -13.21 6.02
CA ILE A 126 -4.35 -12.64 4.84
C ILE A 126 -3.35 -11.58 5.31
N GLN A 127 -2.08 -11.77 5.00
CA GLN A 127 -1.05 -10.77 5.27
C GLN A 127 -1.01 -9.74 4.14
N LEU A 128 -1.02 -8.46 4.49
CA LEU A 128 -0.84 -7.36 3.55
C LEU A 128 0.65 -7.08 3.37
N GLU A 129 1.07 -6.96 2.13
CA GLU A 129 2.41 -6.51 1.75
C GLU A 129 2.41 -4.98 1.74
N LEU A 130 3.33 -4.37 2.49
CA LEU A 130 3.41 -2.91 2.60
C LEU A 130 4.64 -2.44 1.83
N SER A 131 4.48 -1.45 0.96
CA SER A 131 5.58 -0.85 0.20
C SER A 131 5.40 0.67 0.09
N THR A 132 6.39 1.31 -0.51
CA THR A 132 6.35 2.72 -0.89
C THR A 132 6.57 2.87 -2.40
N THR A 133 6.15 4.01 -2.94
CA THR A 133 6.33 4.33 -4.37
C THR A 133 7.78 4.23 -4.81
N LEU A 134 8.72 4.74 -4.01
CA LEU A 134 10.16 4.69 -4.29
C LEU A 134 10.72 3.27 -4.26
N LEU A 135 10.37 2.47 -3.23
CA LEU A 135 10.87 1.09 -3.10
C LEU A 135 10.47 0.23 -4.30
N ASN A 136 9.25 0.41 -4.81
CA ASN A 136 8.80 -0.30 -6.00
C ASN A 136 9.52 0.17 -7.27
N LEU A 137 9.89 1.45 -7.37
CA LEU A 137 10.66 1.99 -8.48
C LEU A 137 12.08 1.40 -8.51
N ASP A 138 12.74 1.33 -7.36
CA ASP A 138 14.08 0.74 -7.24
C ASP A 138 14.05 -0.76 -7.60
N HIS A 139 13.03 -1.48 -7.14
CA HIS A 139 12.90 -2.92 -7.42
C HIS A 139 12.66 -3.20 -8.92
N THR A 140 11.87 -2.35 -9.60
CA THR A 140 11.64 -2.49 -11.05
C THR A 140 12.88 -2.16 -11.87
N GLN A 141 13.68 -1.17 -11.46
CA GLN A 141 14.96 -0.85 -12.09
C GLN A 141 15.97 -2.00 -11.96
N HIS A 142 16.09 -2.61 -10.78
CA HIS A 142 17.02 -3.73 -10.57
C HIS A 142 16.61 -4.97 -11.39
N LEU A 143 15.31 -5.28 -11.43
CA LEU A 143 14.79 -6.42 -12.18
C LEU A 143 14.98 -6.27 -13.70
N SER A 144 14.89 -5.03 -14.21
CA SER A 144 15.17 -4.70 -15.61
C SER A 144 16.63 -4.96 -15.99
N THR A 145 17.54 -4.89 -15.02
CA THR A 145 18.99 -4.95 -15.23
C THR A 145 19.53 -6.38 -15.12
N GLU A 146 18.94 -7.22 -14.27
CA GLU A 146 19.40 -8.60 -14.02
C GLU A 146 18.71 -9.66 -14.89
N SER A 147 17.64 -9.33 -15.60
CA SER A 147 16.79 -10.32 -16.30
C SER A 147 16.48 -9.94 -17.74
N SER A 148 17.47 -10.06 -18.63
CA SER A 148 17.19 -10.10 -20.06
C SER A 148 16.37 -11.37 -20.38
N SER A 149 15.12 -11.19 -20.79
CA SER A 149 14.18 -12.26 -21.16
C SER A 149 14.74 -13.22 -22.23
N ALA A 150 15.69 -12.74 -23.03
CA ALA A 150 16.40 -13.52 -24.06
C ALA A 150 17.31 -14.62 -23.50
N GLN A 151 17.83 -14.50 -22.27
CA GLN A 151 18.77 -15.48 -21.70
C GLN A 151 18.06 -16.73 -21.16
N ARG A 152 16.81 -16.59 -20.69
CA ARG A 152 16.04 -17.73 -20.13
C ARG A 152 15.46 -18.63 -21.22
N SER A 153 14.96 -18.06 -22.31
CA SER A 153 14.43 -18.83 -23.45
C SER A 153 15.50 -19.68 -24.15
N ALA A 154 16.73 -19.17 -24.27
CA ALA A 154 17.86 -19.94 -24.79
C ALA A 154 18.22 -21.15 -23.91
N SER A 155 18.04 -21.05 -22.59
CA SER A 155 18.35 -22.14 -21.65
C SER A 155 17.40 -23.34 -21.75
N VAL A 156 16.10 -23.10 -21.97
CA VAL A 156 15.09 -24.16 -22.06
C VAL A 156 15.25 -24.95 -23.36
N THR A 157 15.49 -24.26 -24.48
CA THR A 157 15.74 -24.90 -25.77
C THR A 157 17.00 -25.76 -25.72
N SER A 158 18.07 -25.26 -25.09
CA SER A 158 19.31 -26.01 -24.92
C SER A 158 19.15 -27.25 -24.02
N LEU A 159 18.36 -27.16 -22.95
CA LEU A 159 18.05 -28.30 -22.07
C LEU A 159 17.21 -29.38 -22.78
N LEU A 160 16.29 -28.97 -23.65
CA LEU A 160 15.49 -29.91 -24.45
C LEU A 160 16.32 -30.61 -25.53
N GLU A 161 17.30 -29.92 -26.13
CA GLU A 161 18.22 -30.48 -27.14
C GLU A 161 19.25 -31.46 -26.55
N GLN A 162 19.58 -31.34 -25.26
CA GLN A 162 20.55 -32.22 -24.57
C GLN A 162 19.92 -33.49 -23.95
N SER A 163 18.60 -33.64 -24.01
CA SER A 163 17.89 -34.77 -23.40
C SER A 163 18.00 -36.03 -24.28
N SER A 164 18.57 -37.11 -23.75
CA SER A 164 18.74 -38.40 -24.45
C SER A 164 17.71 -39.47 -24.05
N THR A 165 16.73 -39.11 -23.22
CA THR A 165 15.68 -39.99 -22.71
C THR A 165 14.59 -40.27 -23.75
N VAL A 166 14.06 -41.50 -23.77
CA VAL A 166 13.05 -41.97 -24.75
C VAL A 166 11.94 -42.74 -24.05
N GLY A 167 10.73 -42.74 -24.62
CA GLY A 167 9.60 -43.54 -24.11
C GLY A 167 9.02 -43.01 -22.81
N ALA A 168 8.74 -43.91 -21.85
CA ALA A 168 8.05 -43.56 -20.60
C ALA A 168 8.81 -42.55 -19.73
N GLU A 169 10.15 -42.59 -19.72
CA GLU A 169 10.97 -41.62 -18.98
C GLU A 169 10.88 -40.22 -19.60
N ARG A 170 10.84 -40.14 -20.94
CA ARG A 170 10.68 -38.86 -21.64
C ARG A 170 9.31 -38.23 -21.37
N VAL A 171 8.25 -39.05 -21.32
CA VAL A 171 6.90 -38.58 -20.98
C VAL A 171 6.89 -37.99 -19.57
N LYS A 172 7.50 -38.67 -18.59
CA LYS A 172 7.58 -38.20 -17.20
C LYS A 172 8.37 -36.89 -17.06
N GLU A 173 9.46 -36.72 -17.80
CA GLU A 173 10.21 -35.46 -17.84
C GLU A 173 9.41 -34.31 -18.44
N LEU A 174 8.68 -34.57 -19.53
CA LEU A 174 7.83 -33.57 -20.17
C LEU A 174 6.67 -33.16 -19.28
N GLU A 175 6.07 -34.10 -18.54
CA GLU A 175 5.04 -33.80 -17.53
C GLU A 175 5.59 -32.92 -16.40
N ALA A 176 6.81 -33.20 -15.91
CA ALA A 176 7.46 -32.37 -14.91
C ALA A 176 7.79 -30.96 -15.41
N LEU A 177 8.25 -30.84 -16.66
CA LEU A 177 8.49 -29.54 -17.30
C LEU A 177 7.19 -28.77 -17.52
N LEU A 178 6.11 -29.44 -17.92
CA LEU A 178 4.80 -28.85 -18.09
C LEU A 178 4.30 -28.28 -16.75
N ALA A 179 4.40 -29.04 -15.66
CA ALA A 179 4.04 -28.57 -14.33
C ALA A 179 4.86 -27.35 -13.87
N MET A 180 6.16 -27.32 -14.18
CA MET A 180 7.03 -26.17 -13.91
C MET A 180 6.58 -24.94 -14.72
N LEU A 181 6.33 -25.10 -16.02
CA LEU A 181 5.88 -24.00 -16.89
C LEU A 181 4.50 -23.49 -16.51
N GLU A 182 3.59 -24.36 -16.07
CA GLU A 182 2.29 -23.96 -15.53
C GLU A 182 2.44 -23.12 -14.26
N SER A 183 3.31 -23.54 -13.33
CA SER A 183 3.65 -22.77 -12.13
C SER A 183 4.23 -21.39 -12.48
N ASP A 184 5.20 -21.34 -13.41
CA ASP A 184 5.80 -20.10 -13.88
C ASP A 184 4.77 -19.17 -14.54
N THR A 185 3.87 -19.74 -15.35
CA THR A 185 2.79 -19.00 -16.01
C THR A 185 1.82 -18.41 -14.99
N GLN A 186 1.47 -19.17 -13.94
CA GLN A 186 0.63 -18.68 -12.85
C GLN A 186 1.32 -17.56 -12.07
N GLN A 187 2.62 -17.69 -11.80
CA GLN A 187 3.41 -16.65 -11.15
C GLN A 187 3.49 -15.39 -12.01
N MET A 188 3.72 -15.52 -13.32
CA MET A 188 3.71 -14.40 -14.26
C MET A 188 2.35 -13.68 -14.27
N LYS A 189 1.23 -14.41 -14.28
CA LYS A 189 -0.11 -13.82 -14.20
C LYS A 189 -0.28 -12.98 -12.94
N LYS A 190 0.13 -13.51 -11.77
CA LYS A 190 0.11 -12.77 -10.50
C LYS A 190 0.97 -11.50 -10.55
N ASN A 191 2.17 -11.60 -11.11
CA ASN A 191 3.08 -10.46 -11.26
C ASN A 191 2.51 -9.37 -12.18
N VAL A 192 1.86 -9.76 -13.28
CA VAL A 192 1.19 -8.83 -14.20
C VAL A 192 0.06 -8.09 -13.49
N GLU A 193 -0.77 -8.81 -12.72
CA GLU A 193 -1.86 -8.23 -11.94
C GLU A 193 -1.34 -7.24 -10.89
N GLN A 194 -0.29 -7.60 -10.14
CA GLN A 194 0.37 -6.69 -9.21
C GLN A 194 0.95 -5.44 -9.90
N THR A 195 1.53 -5.60 -11.09
CA THR A 195 2.10 -4.49 -11.87
C THR A 195 1.01 -3.53 -12.35
N LEU A 196 -0.13 -4.05 -12.81
CA LEU A 196 -1.27 -3.23 -13.22
C LEU A 196 -1.82 -2.42 -12.05
N ARG A 197 -2.00 -3.04 -10.88
CA ARG A 197 -2.43 -2.32 -9.67
C ARG A 197 -1.45 -1.24 -9.25
N LEU A 198 -0.15 -1.56 -9.26
CA LEU A 198 0.88 -0.57 -8.92
C LEU A 198 0.83 0.61 -9.89
N LYS A 199 0.61 0.37 -11.19
CA LYS A 199 0.45 1.42 -12.19
C LYS A 199 -0.72 2.35 -11.84
N GLU A 200 -1.89 1.80 -11.51
CA GLU A 200 -3.07 2.58 -11.11
C GLU A 200 -2.80 3.44 -9.87
N VAL A 201 -2.13 2.87 -8.87
CA VAL A 201 -1.72 3.62 -7.66
C VAL A 201 -0.76 4.75 -8.00
N LEU A 202 0.25 4.50 -8.85
CA LEU A 202 1.20 5.53 -9.26
C LEU A 202 0.54 6.64 -10.07
N GLU A 203 -0.40 6.31 -10.96
CA GLU A 203 -1.20 7.29 -11.71
C GLU A 203 -2.03 8.16 -10.77
N LYS A 204 -2.73 7.56 -9.80
CA LYS A 204 -3.51 8.28 -8.78
C LYS A 204 -2.62 9.24 -7.97
N ASN A 205 -1.45 8.76 -7.53
CA ASN A 205 -0.48 9.58 -6.79
C ASN A 205 0.06 10.74 -7.65
N LEU A 206 0.33 10.49 -8.93
CA LEU A 206 0.80 11.52 -9.86
C LEU A 206 -0.23 12.63 -10.05
N VAL A 207 -1.52 12.29 -10.16
CA VAL A 207 -2.61 13.28 -10.22
C VAL A 207 -2.64 14.12 -8.94
N GLY A 208 -2.64 13.49 -7.75
CA GLY A 208 -2.63 14.22 -6.47
C GLY A 208 -1.40 15.13 -6.29
N ARG A 209 -0.22 14.69 -6.74
CA ARG A 209 1.01 15.52 -6.74
C ARG A 209 0.90 16.73 -7.67
N ASN A 210 0.24 16.59 -8.82
CA ASN A 210 0.04 17.71 -9.73
C ASN A 210 -0.92 18.75 -9.14
N GLU A 211 -1.98 18.32 -8.46
CA GLU A 211 -2.93 19.22 -7.78
C GLU A 211 -2.23 20.01 -6.65
N THR A 212 -1.50 19.32 -5.78
CA THR A 212 -0.73 19.96 -4.70
C THR A 212 0.34 20.91 -5.24
N LYS A 213 1.02 20.56 -6.34
CA LYS A 213 1.96 21.45 -7.03
C LYS A 213 1.29 22.73 -7.51
N VAL A 214 0.09 22.66 -8.09
CA VAL A 214 -0.67 23.85 -8.52
C VAL A 214 -1.03 24.71 -7.31
N GLU A 215 -1.50 24.11 -6.23
CA GLU A 215 -1.84 24.84 -5.00
C GLU A 215 -0.63 25.54 -4.37
N LEU A 216 0.51 24.84 -4.28
CA LEU A 216 1.75 25.41 -3.74
C LEU A 216 2.28 26.55 -4.61
N LYS A 217 2.22 26.42 -5.94
CA LYS A 217 2.57 27.52 -6.85
C LYS A 217 1.72 28.77 -6.60
N LYS A 218 0.42 28.59 -6.36
CA LYS A 218 -0.47 29.70 -6.00
C LYS A 218 -0.05 30.34 -4.66
N LYS A 219 0.22 29.53 -3.63
CA LYS A 219 0.69 30.03 -2.33
C LYS A 219 2.03 30.78 -2.42
N ILE A 220 2.94 30.33 -3.27
CA ILE A 220 4.22 31.01 -3.54
C ILE A 220 3.96 32.38 -4.16
N ALA A 221 3.13 32.46 -5.21
CA ALA A 221 2.79 33.75 -5.83
C ALA A 221 2.12 34.71 -4.83
N ASP A 222 1.18 34.23 -4.02
CA ASP A 222 0.54 35.03 -2.98
C ASP A 222 1.54 35.52 -1.91
N ALA A 223 2.54 34.68 -1.57
CA ALA A 223 3.59 35.04 -0.63
C ALA A 223 4.57 36.07 -1.21
N GLU A 224 4.92 35.95 -2.50
CA GLU A 224 5.76 36.92 -3.21
C GLU A 224 5.11 38.30 -3.26
N VAL A 225 3.81 38.37 -3.56
CA VAL A 225 3.05 39.63 -3.54
C VAL A 225 3.07 40.26 -2.14
N LYS A 226 2.85 39.46 -1.09
CA LYS A 226 2.90 39.93 0.30
C LYS A 226 4.30 40.40 0.70
N MET A 227 5.34 39.68 0.29
CA MET A 227 6.73 40.03 0.55
C MET A 227 7.07 41.38 -0.08
N ASN A 228 6.73 41.59 -1.35
CA ASN A 228 6.96 42.85 -2.05
C ASN A 228 6.23 44.01 -1.36
N ALA A 229 4.98 43.81 -0.96
CA ALA A 229 4.19 44.83 -0.26
C ALA A 229 4.78 45.19 1.12
N LEU A 230 5.36 44.20 1.84
CA LEU A 230 6.06 44.47 3.10
C LEU A 230 7.39 45.17 2.87
N GLN A 231 8.14 44.80 1.83
CA GLN A 231 9.38 45.48 1.47
C GLN A 231 9.13 46.96 1.14
N GLU A 232 8.06 47.28 0.41
CA GLU A 232 7.69 48.66 0.11
C GLU A 232 7.33 49.45 1.38
N LYS A 233 6.60 48.83 2.31
CA LYS A 233 6.29 49.43 3.62
C LYS A 233 7.55 49.69 4.44
N VAL A 234 8.48 48.72 4.50
CA VAL A 234 9.75 48.86 5.21
C VAL A 234 10.56 50.01 4.61
N ALA A 235 10.69 50.07 3.28
CA ALA A 235 11.40 51.16 2.60
C ALA A 235 10.80 52.53 2.92
N LYS A 236 9.46 52.64 2.94
CA LYS A 236 8.78 53.88 3.32
C LYS A 236 9.06 54.28 4.77
N GLN A 237 8.99 53.32 5.69
CA GLN A 237 9.29 53.57 7.11
C GLN A 237 10.76 53.96 7.34
N GLU A 238 11.70 53.37 6.60
CA GLU A 238 13.12 53.76 6.67
C GLU A 238 13.34 55.21 6.23
N VAL A 239 12.65 55.65 5.17
CA VAL A 239 12.72 57.05 4.71
C VAL A 239 12.14 58.01 5.75
N GLU A 240 10.95 57.71 6.29
CA GLU A 240 10.32 58.51 7.34
C GLU A 240 11.21 58.62 8.60
N LEU A 241 11.84 57.51 9.00
CA LEU A 241 12.74 57.47 10.15
C LEU A 241 14.02 58.31 9.92
N ARG A 242 14.60 58.24 8.71
CA ARG A 242 15.75 59.08 8.34
C ARG A 242 15.40 60.57 8.37
N GLN A 243 14.24 60.96 7.84
CA GLN A 243 13.78 62.35 7.88
C GLN A 243 13.58 62.84 9.32
N SER A 244 12.93 62.04 10.16
CA SER A 244 12.72 62.38 11.59
C SER A 244 14.05 62.56 12.34
N ASN A 245 15.04 61.70 12.09
CA ASN A 245 16.37 61.83 12.68
C ASN A 245 17.08 63.11 12.23
N MET A 246 17.00 63.49 10.95
CA MET A 246 17.57 64.75 10.46
C MET A 246 16.91 65.98 11.11
N SER A 247 15.58 65.97 11.26
CA SER A 247 14.87 67.07 11.94
C SER A 247 15.25 67.20 13.41
N LYS A 248 15.43 66.06 14.12
CA LYS A 248 15.89 66.07 15.52
C LYS A 248 17.32 66.58 15.66
N GLN A 249 18.20 66.24 14.72
CA GLN A 249 19.59 66.72 14.72
C GLN A 249 19.68 68.24 14.51
N MET A 250 18.90 68.78 13.56
CA MET A 250 18.77 70.23 13.33
C MET A 250 18.22 70.98 14.55
N GLN A 251 17.25 70.40 15.28
CA GLN A 251 16.73 70.99 16.53
C GLN A 251 17.74 70.93 17.67
N SER A 252 18.60 69.91 17.73
CA SER A 252 19.64 69.82 18.77
C SER A 252 20.75 70.85 18.57
N ASP A 253 21.15 71.12 17.32
CA ASP A 253 22.16 72.13 17.00
C ASP A 253 21.66 73.56 17.26
N GLN A 254 20.34 73.77 17.19
CA GLN A 254 19.72 75.08 17.42
C GLN A 254 19.54 75.43 18.92
N CYS A 255 19.64 74.45 19.82
CA CYS A 255 19.54 74.65 21.27
C CYS A 255 20.91 74.82 22.00
N VAL A 256 22.04 74.66 21.30
CA VAL A 256 23.39 74.77 21.92
C VAL A 256 23.98 76.19 21.78
N VAL A 257 23.31 77.09 21.05
CA VAL A 257 23.70 78.50 20.92
C VAL A 257 22.76 79.38 21.74
N SER A 258 23.00 79.50 23.05
CA SER A 258 22.42 80.54 23.92
C SER A 258 23.33 80.78 25.12
#